data_AF-A0A3G2S3J7-F1
#
_entry.id   AF-A0A3G2S3J7-F1
#
_cell.length_a   1.000
_cell.length_b   1.000
_cell.length_c   1.000
_cell.angle_alpha   90.00
_cell.angle_beta   90.00
_cell.angle_gamma   90.00
#
_symmetry.space_group_name_H-M   'P 1'
#
loop_
_entity.id
_entity.type
_entity.pdbx_description
1 polymer ?
#
loop_
_entity_poly.entity_id
_entity_poly.type
_entity_poly.pdbx_seq_one_letter_code
_entity_poly.pdbx_strand_id
1 'polypeptide(L)'
;MSTKRVRGLAISRPILIGSTSTPLTPAEKLCAPPDHTHRWTIAVRSAASAPLAPIPTHPGAHGELNDTSTIGTRLRDSELDLHAAVGGKDDLSYFIKRVQFRLHDTYAQPTRNVDRSPFSVTETGWGEFEVQIKIFFVPEAGEKPLTVLHHLKLHPWSGPASLPPVPAAEPGPSAEAPAAPALPPVVHSWQYEEIVFPEPLESFYEILLAHPPTPWPATSSASFAEADASTGETQAHVVHTPTGQILDALSLEAQRAEADRLDLARSHAVQQLEADRSRLIHLEKLVREGRARLAKLETVPP
;
A
#
# COMPACT_ATOMS: atom_id res chain seq x y z
N MET A 1 -17.67 -14.93 -31.18
CA MET A 1 -18.12 -14.76 -29.78
C MET A 1 -19.58 -14.38 -29.78
N SER A 2 -20.37 -14.88 -28.82
CA SER A 2 -21.79 -14.53 -28.68
C SER A 2 -21.94 -13.02 -28.49
N THR A 3 -22.81 -12.37 -29.24
CA THR A 3 -23.14 -10.94 -29.11
C THR A 3 -24.34 -10.68 -28.19
N LYS A 4 -24.80 -11.73 -27.50
CA LYS A 4 -25.94 -11.65 -26.58
C LYS A 4 -25.55 -10.86 -25.33
N ARG A 5 -26.35 -9.85 -25.00
CA ARG A 5 -26.23 -9.06 -23.77
C ARG A 5 -27.10 -9.64 -22.65
N VAL A 6 -26.60 -9.56 -21.42
CA VAL A 6 -27.33 -9.96 -20.21
C VAL A 6 -28.24 -8.82 -19.77
N ARG A 7 -29.51 -8.87 -20.14
CA ARG A 7 -30.47 -7.77 -19.90
C ARG A 7 -30.81 -7.60 -18.43
N GLY A 8 -31.06 -6.36 -18.01
CA GLY A 8 -31.50 -6.04 -16.65
C GLY A 8 -30.44 -6.25 -15.56
N LEU A 9 -29.18 -6.44 -15.94
CA LEU A 9 -28.05 -6.62 -15.02
C LEU A 9 -26.99 -5.56 -15.30
N ALA A 10 -26.41 -5.02 -14.23
CA ALA A 10 -25.20 -4.21 -14.28
C ALA A 10 -24.17 -4.80 -13.32
N ILE A 11 -22.90 -4.70 -13.68
CA ILE A 11 -21.77 -5.17 -12.87
C ILE A 11 -20.69 -4.09 -12.88
N SER A 12 -20.13 -3.76 -11.71
CA SER A 12 -19.12 -2.73 -11.57
C SER A 12 -17.74 -3.29 -11.25
N ARG A 13 -16.69 -2.53 -11.58
CA ARG A 13 -15.31 -2.80 -11.17
C ARG A 13 -14.69 -1.60 -10.46
N PRO A 14 -14.27 -1.76 -9.19
CA PRO A 14 -13.67 -0.69 -8.42
C PRO A 14 -12.22 -0.46 -8.85
N ILE A 15 -11.89 0.78 -9.16
CA ILE A 15 -10.55 1.19 -9.57
C ILE A 15 -10.11 2.47 -8.85
N LEU A 16 -8.81 2.71 -8.86
CA LEU A 16 -8.20 3.98 -8.46
C LEU A 16 -7.56 4.61 -9.68
N ILE A 17 -7.87 5.87 -9.90
CA ILE A 17 -7.23 6.71 -10.90
C ILE A 17 -6.53 7.83 -10.15
N GLY A 18 -5.24 8.02 -10.41
CA GLY A 18 -4.54 9.06 -9.69
C GLY A 18 -3.06 9.10 -9.91
N SER A 19 -2.40 9.90 -9.08
CA SER A 19 -0.97 10.12 -9.13
C SER A 19 -0.34 10.25 -7.75
N THR A 20 0.95 9.96 -7.71
CA THR A 20 1.85 10.20 -6.57
C THR A 20 3.03 11.04 -7.04
N SER A 21 3.54 11.92 -6.19
CA SER A 21 4.69 12.77 -6.53
C SER A 21 5.62 12.99 -5.34
N THR A 22 6.92 13.06 -5.64
CA THR A 22 8.00 13.28 -4.66
C THR A 22 8.97 14.32 -5.22
N PRO A 23 9.52 15.22 -4.39
CA PRO A 23 10.62 16.09 -4.80
C PRO A 23 11.81 15.26 -5.30
N LEU A 24 12.48 15.73 -6.36
CA LEU A 24 13.69 15.07 -6.84
C LEU A 24 14.82 15.19 -5.82
N THR A 25 15.52 14.08 -5.58
CA THR A 25 16.74 14.09 -4.78
C THR A 25 17.86 14.83 -5.53
N PRO A 26 18.90 15.32 -4.82
CA PRO A 26 20.05 15.95 -5.48
C PRO A 26 20.69 15.08 -6.57
N ALA A 27 20.74 13.76 -6.37
CA ALA A 27 21.28 12.82 -7.35
C ALA A 27 20.39 12.72 -8.61
N GLU A 28 19.07 12.68 -8.44
CA GLU A 28 18.13 12.59 -9.57
C GLU A 28 18.09 13.88 -10.39
N LYS A 29 18.26 15.03 -9.74
CA LYS A 29 18.39 16.33 -10.41
C LYS A 29 19.58 16.41 -11.37
N LEU A 30 20.63 15.60 -11.18
CA LEU A 30 21.78 15.56 -12.09
C LEU A 30 21.43 14.91 -13.44
N CYS A 31 20.43 14.02 -13.46
CA CYS A 31 20.01 13.28 -14.65
C CYS A 31 18.70 13.80 -15.25
N ALA A 32 17.90 14.53 -14.46
CA ALA A 32 16.64 15.13 -14.91
C ALA A 32 16.89 16.42 -15.72
N PRO A 33 15.92 16.83 -16.56
CA PRO A 33 15.94 18.16 -17.17
C PRO A 33 16.12 19.28 -16.12
N PRO A 34 16.87 20.36 -16.43
CA PRO A 34 17.29 21.36 -15.44
C PRO A 34 16.16 22.06 -14.69
N ASP A 35 15.00 22.18 -15.31
CA ASP A 35 13.80 22.83 -14.78
C ASP A 35 12.92 21.89 -13.95
N HIS A 36 13.15 20.58 -14.01
CA HIS A 36 12.31 19.60 -13.31
C HIS A 36 12.58 19.59 -11.80
N THR A 37 11.51 19.50 -11.01
CA THR A 37 11.58 19.58 -9.54
C THR A 37 11.02 18.35 -8.83
N HIS A 38 10.11 17.61 -9.48
CA HIS A 38 9.44 16.45 -8.92
C HIS A 38 9.57 15.24 -9.86
N ARG A 39 9.61 14.05 -9.28
CA ARG A 39 9.21 12.81 -9.93
C ARG A 39 7.76 12.54 -9.58
N TRP A 40 7.00 12.09 -10.55
CA TRP A 40 5.61 11.73 -10.35
C TRP A 40 5.25 10.48 -11.13
N THR A 41 4.30 9.72 -10.59
CA THR A 41 3.76 8.51 -11.20
C THR A 41 2.26 8.64 -11.28
N ILE A 42 1.70 8.57 -12.48
CA ILE A 42 0.26 8.49 -12.72
C ILE A 42 -0.12 7.05 -13.02
N ALA A 43 -1.27 6.59 -12.53
CA ALA A 43 -1.69 5.21 -12.73
C ALA A 43 -3.21 5.00 -12.70
N VAL A 44 -3.62 3.86 -13.28
CA VAL A 44 -4.92 3.23 -13.10
C VAL A 44 -4.69 1.88 -12.42
N ARG A 45 -5.31 1.67 -11.26
CA ARG A 45 -5.06 0.51 -10.38
C ARG A 45 -6.35 -0.11 -9.86
N SER A 46 -6.30 -1.34 -9.39
CA SER A 46 -7.40 -1.89 -8.59
C SER A 46 -7.54 -1.09 -7.29
N ALA A 47 -8.77 -0.97 -6.78
CA ALA A 47 -8.99 -0.29 -5.51
C ALA A 47 -8.45 -1.05 -4.30
N ALA A 48 -8.37 -2.38 -4.37
CA ALA A 48 -7.74 -3.17 -3.34
C ALA A 48 -6.21 -2.94 -3.33
N SER A 49 -5.66 -2.72 -2.13
CA SER A 49 -4.23 -2.57 -1.87
C SER A 49 -3.67 -3.83 -1.20
N ALA A 50 -2.39 -4.12 -1.42
CA ALA A 50 -1.66 -5.06 -0.56
C ALA A 50 -1.54 -4.47 0.86
N PRO A 51 -1.46 -5.31 1.92
CA PRO A 51 -1.19 -4.83 3.26
C PRO A 51 0.12 -4.02 3.27
N LEU A 52 0.12 -2.90 4.00
CA LEU A 52 1.33 -2.08 4.15
C LEU A 52 2.39 -2.91 4.87
N ALA A 53 3.63 -2.89 4.35
CA ALA A 53 4.74 -3.52 5.04
C ALA A 53 4.91 -2.89 6.43
N PRO A 54 5.16 -3.68 7.49
CA PRO A 54 5.32 -3.16 8.84
C PRO A 54 6.47 -2.14 8.87
N ILE A 55 6.22 -0.98 9.47
CA ILE A 55 7.24 0.05 9.68
C ILE A 55 8.25 -0.53 10.69
N PRO A 56 9.56 -0.54 10.39
CA PRO A 56 10.56 -0.94 11.37
C PRO A 56 10.53 0.05 12.54
N THR A 57 9.89 -0.37 13.63
CA THR A 57 9.91 0.32 14.91
C THR A 57 11.26 0.02 15.57
N HIS A 58 12.30 0.81 15.29
CA HIS A 58 13.38 1.21 16.21
C HIS A 58 14.59 1.80 15.45
N PRO A 59 15.00 3.06 15.74
CA PRO A 59 16.32 3.53 15.37
C PRO A 59 17.33 3.01 16.41
N GLY A 60 17.85 1.81 16.22
CA GLY A 60 19.00 1.31 16.99
C GLY A 60 18.86 -0.11 17.52
N ALA A 61 19.16 -1.10 16.67
CA ALA A 61 19.65 -2.39 17.14
C ALA A 61 20.72 -2.88 16.15
N HIS A 62 21.98 -2.63 16.51
CA HIS A 62 23.12 -3.31 15.90
C HIS A 62 23.16 -4.77 16.39
N GLY A 63 23.34 -5.71 15.46
CA GLY A 63 23.69 -7.12 15.72
C GLY A 63 22.63 -8.09 15.23
N GLU A 64 22.90 -9.20 14.54
CA GLU A 64 24.14 -9.84 14.13
C GLU A 64 23.88 -10.63 12.83
N LEU A 65 24.97 -10.86 12.12
CA LEU A 65 25.08 -11.47 10.81
C LEU A 65 24.72 -12.96 10.87
N ASN A 66 23.83 -13.42 9.99
CA ASN A 66 23.88 -14.81 9.52
C ASN A 66 23.97 -14.80 8.00
N ASP A 67 25.19 -15.00 7.54
CA ASP A 67 25.64 -14.91 6.17
C ASP A 67 25.57 -16.30 5.53
N THR A 68 24.77 -16.49 4.48
CA THR A 68 25.04 -17.53 3.46
C THR A 68 24.46 -17.13 2.09
N SER A 69 25.30 -16.46 1.29
CA SER A 69 25.36 -16.42 -0.19
C SER A 69 24.09 -15.96 -0.95
N THR A 70 24.07 -14.88 -1.73
CA THR A 70 24.89 -14.69 -2.94
C THR A 70 24.77 -13.23 -3.44
N ILE A 71 25.94 -12.61 -3.66
CA ILE A 71 26.30 -11.49 -4.55
C ILE A 71 25.14 -10.64 -5.13
N GLY A 72 25.05 -9.39 -4.67
CA GLY A 72 24.18 -8.35 -5.24
C GLY A 72 24.36 -6.99 -4.56
N THR A 73 25.54 -6.38 -4.66
CA THR A 73 25.77 -4.99 -4.24
C THR A 73 25.00 -4.03 -5.14
N ARG A 74 23.81 -3.60 -4.72
CA ARG A 74 23.04 -2.37 -5.05
C ARG A 74 21.55 -2.61 -4.77
N LEU A 75 21.08 -2.40 -3.55
CA LEU A 75 19.65 -2.19 -3.18
C LEU A 75 19.54 -2.25 -1.66
N ARG A 76 19.88 -1.15 -0.97
CA ARG A 76 19.61 -1.00 0.48
C ARG A 76 18.83 0.30 0.80
N ASP A 77 18.10 0.82 -0.19
CA ASP A 77 17.09 1.89 -0.03
C ASP A 77 15.66 1.38 -0.38
N SER A 78 15.41 0.07 -0.30
CA SER A 78 14.12 -0.54 -0.69
C SER A 78 13.27 -0.87 0.52
N GLU A 79 12.70 0.16 1.16
CA GLU A 79 11.64 0.03 2.16
C GLU A 79 10.48 0.93 1.71
N LEU A 80 9.43 0.30 1.15
CA LEU A 80 8.25 0.89 0.49
C LEU A 80 8.53 1.80 -0.73
N ASP A 81 8.27 1.28 -1.93
CA ASP A 81 8.01 2.15 -3.08
C ASP A 81 6.74 2.98 -2.82
N LEU A 82 6.93 4.23 -2.38
CA LEU A 82 5.87 5.20 -2.06
C LEU A 82 4.93 5.42 -3.25
N HIS A 83 5.41 5.22 -4.48
CA HIS A 83 4.58 5.34 -5.67
C HIS A 83 3.71 4.08 -5.90
N ALA A 84 4.06 2.92 -5.34
CA ALA A 84 3.33 1.66 -5.46
C ALA A 84 2.44 1.31 -4.25
N ALA A 85 2.52 2.09 -3.16
CA ALA A 85 1.84 1.79 -1.90
C ALA A 85 0.29 1.79 -1.97
N VAL A 86 -0.30 2.46 -2.96
CA VAL A 86 -1.76 2.62 -3.09
C VAL A 86 -2.31 1.74 -4.21
N GLY A 87 -3.27 0.87 -3.88
CA GLY A 87 -4.00 0.03 -4.83
C GLY A 87 -3.16 -1.03 -5.52
N GLY A 88 -3.72 -1.66 -6.54
CA GLY A 88 -3.00 -2.55 -7.45
C GLY A 88 -2.83 -4.00 -6.98
N LYS A 89 -3.60 -4.44 -5.97
CA LYS A 89 -3.63 -5.86 -5.55
C LYS A 89 -4.22 -6.78 -6.63
N ASP A 90 -5.27 -6.34 -7.31
CA ASP A 90 -5.94 -7.13 -8.34
C ASP A 90 -5.40 -6.76 -9.74
N ASP A 91 -5.27 -7.76 -10.62
CA ASP A 91 -4.96 -7.52 -12.03
C ASP A 91 -6.20 -7.02 -12.77
N LEU A 92 -6.11 -5.89 -13.47
CA LEU A 92 -7.21 -5.33 -14.25
C LEU A 92 -7.18 -5.75 -15.73
N SER A 93 -6.15 -6.50 -16.16
CA SER A 93 -5.93 -6.83 -17.57
C SER A 93 -7.04 -7.69 -18.20
N TYR A 94 -7.86 -8.37 -17.38
CA TYR A 94 -8.99 -9.18 -17.86
C TYR A 94 -10.14 -8.34 -18.45
N PHE A 95 -10.23 -7.04 -18.12
CA PHE A 95 -11.23 -6.14 -18.69
C PHE A 95 -10.65 -4.85 -19.28
N ILE A 96 -9.44 -4.47 -18.90
CA ILE A 96 -8.70 -3.34 -19.50
C ILE A 96 -7.67 -3.89 -20.48
N LYS A 97 -7.80 -3.50 -21.76
CA LYS A 97 -6.84 -3.84 -22.81
C LYS A 97 -5.63 -2.89 -22.82
N ARG A 98 -5.88 -1.61 -22.59
CA ARG A 98 -4.85 -0.56 -22.71
C ARG A 98 -5.28 0.69 -21.97
N VAL A 99 -4.34 1.37 -21.34
CA VAL A 99 -4.52 2.73 -20.82
C VAL A 99 -3.62 3.68 -21.58
N GLN A 100 -4.20 4.77 -22.06
CA GLN A 100 -3.49 5.85 -22.70
C GLN A 100 -3.45 7.06 -21.78
N PHE A 101 -2.25 7.55 -21.50
CA PHE A 101 -2.02 8.78 -20.74
C PHE A 101 -1.58 9.86 -21.72
N ARG A 102 -2.36 10.92 -21.88
CA ARG A 102 -1.96 12.11 -22.64
C ARG A 102 -1.46 13.16 -21.67
N LEU A 103 -0.13 13.28 -21.63
CA LEU A 103 0.63 14.27 -20.90
C LEU A 103 0.54 15.64 -21.59
N HIS A 104 1.07 16.67 -20.93
CA HIS A 104 1.20 17.99 -21.51
C HIS A 104 2.14 17.97 -22.73
N ASP A 105 1.88 18.83 -23.73
CA ASP A 105 2.58 18.82 -25.03
C ASP A 105 4.08 19.18 -24.93
N THR A 106 4.54 19.66 -23.77
CA THR A 106 5.97 19.88 -23.48
C THR A 106 6.77 18.59 -23.32
N TYR A 107 6.11 17.46 -23.04
CA TYR A 107 6.78 16.17 -22.94
C TYR A 107 7.02 15.57 -24.33
N ALA A 108 8.18 14.95 -24.52
CA ALA A 108 8.42 14.12 -25.69
C ALA A 108 7.42 12.96 -25.73
N GLN A 109 6.78 12.76 -26.87
CA GLN A 109 5.73 11.76 -27.07
C GLN A 109 4.65 11.88 -25.96
N PRO A 110 3.87 12.97 -25.92
CA PRO A 110 2.97 13.24 -24.80
C PRO A 110 1.87 12.18 -24.66
N THR A 111 1.58 11.41 -25.70
CA THR A 111 0.67 10.26 -25.63
C THR A 111 1.43 8.98 -25.31
N ARG A 112 1.26 8.46 -24.10
CA ARG A 112 1.85 7.19 -23.62
C ARG A 112 0.79 6.09 -23.62
N ASN A 113 1.10 4.97 -24.25
CA ASN A 113 0.21 3.81 -24.31
C ASN A 113 0.78 2.67 -23.47
N VAL A 114 0.00 2.17 -22.52
CA VAL A 114 0.36 1.07 -21.65
C VAL A 114 -0.62 -0.07 -21.86
N ASP A 115 -0.15 -1.15 -22.49
CA ASP A 115 -0.98 -2.27 -22.96
C ASP A 115 -1.08 -3.42 -21.94
N ARG A 116 -0.28 -3.37 -20.87
CA ARG A 116 -0.25 -4.41 -19.83
C ARG A 116 -0.14 -3.78 -18.46
N SER A 117 -0.75 -4.42 -17.46
CA SER A 117 -0.57 -4.06 -16.05
C SER A 117 0.92 -4.20 -15.66
N PRO A 118 1.48 -3.26 -14.86
CA PRO A 118 0.84 -2.12 -14.21
C PRO A 118 0.57 -0.95 -15.16
N PHE A 119 -0.68 -0.47 -15.19
CA PHE A 119 -1.09 0.67 -16.01
C PHE A 119 -0.62 1.99 -15.38
N SER A 120 0.66 2.31 -15.53
CA SER A 120 1.26 3.50 -14.93
C SER A 120 2.35 4.11 -15.81
N VAL A 121 2.59 5.40 -15.61
CA VAL A 121 3.66 6.17 -16.24
C VAL A 121 4.35 6.99 -15.17
N THR A 122 5.67 6.86 -15.10
CA THR A 122 6.53 7.67 -14.23
C THR A 122 7.33 8.65 -15.07
N GLU A 123 7.33 9.90 -14.65
CA GLU A 123 8.00 11.00 -15.32
C GLU A 123 8.54 12.01 -14.30
N THR A 124 9.30 12.98 -14.80
CA THR A 124 9.75 14.12 -13.99
C THR A 124 9.17 15.40 -14.54
N GLY A 125 8.96 16.42 -13.70
CA GLY A 125 8.40 17.69 -14.14
C GLY A 125 8.41 18.75 -13.05
N TRP A 126 7.91 19.94 -13.39
CA TRP A 126 7.89 21.09 -12.50
C TRP A 126 6.51 21.70 -12.26
N GLY A 127 5.55 21.42 -13.15
CA GLY A 127 4.21 22.01 -13.12
C GLY A 127 3.11 20.99 -12.88
N GLU A 128 2.01 21.48 -12.32
CA GLU A 128 0.73 20.77 -12.21
C GLU A 128 -0.08 20.99 -13.50
N PHE A 129 -0.71 19.94 -14.02
CA PHE A 129 -1.51 20.01 -15.25
C PHE A 129 -2.54 18.88 -15.29
N GLU A 130 -3.54 18.99 -16.18
CA GLU A 130 -4.49 17.90 -16.42
C GLU A 130 -3.91 16.85 -17.36
N VAL A 131 -3.90 15.60 -16.90
CA VAL A 131 -3.58 14.42 -17.70
C VAL A 131 -4.88 13.79 -18.17
N GLN A 132 -5.05 13.65 -19.48
CA GLN A 132 -6.18 12.92 -20.04
C GLN A 132 -5.86 11.42 -20.06
N ILE A 133 -6.62 10.64 -19.31
CA ILE A 133 -6.48 9.20 -19.16
C ILE A 133 -7.60 8.53 -19.95
N LYS A 134 -7.25 7.69 -20.92
CA LYS A 134 -8.20 6.97 -21.76
C LYS A 134 -8.03 5.47 -21.61
N ILE A 135 -9.04 4.82 -21.04
CA ILE A 135 -9.07 3.39 -20.73
C ILE A 135 -9.78 2.67 -21.89
N PHE A 136 -9.08 1.77 -22.56
CA PHE A 136 -9.61 0.92 -23.62
C PHE A 136 -9.93 -0.45 -23.02
N PHE A 137 -11.17 -0.89 -23.19
CA PHE A 137 -11.61 -2.20 -22.73
C PHE A 137 -11.20 -3.32 -23.68
N VAL A 138 -11.20 -4.54 -23.17
CA VAL A 138 -11.08 -5.75 -23.99
C VAL A 138 -12.22 -5.82 -25.02
N PRO A 139 -12.00 -6.36 -26.23
CA PRO A 139 -13.03 -6.42 -27.26
C PRO A 139 -14.33 -7.09 -26.80
N GLU A 140 -14.21 -8.05 -25.91
CA GLU A 140 -15.31 -8.81 -25.30
C GLU A 140 -16.26 -7.91 -24.52
N ALA A 141 -15.77 -6.81 -23.94
CA ALA A 141 -16.62 -5.86 -23.22
C ALA A 141 -17.64 -5.18 -24.15
N GLY A 142 -17.28 -4.96 -25.42
CA GLY A 142 -18.14 -4.27 -26.38
C GLY A 142 -18.44 -2.81 -26.01
N GLU A 143 -17.63 -2.22 -25.11
CA GLU A 143 -17.82 -0.86 -24.59
C GLU A 143 -16.84 0.15 -25.21
N LYS A 144 -17.28 1.41 -25.28
CA LYS A 144 -16.45 2.51 -25.76
C LYS A 144 -15.35 2.82 -24.73
N PRO A 145 -14.18 3.32 -25.17
CA PRO A 145 -13.14 3.73 -24.23
C PRO A 145 -13.62 4.81 -23.27
N LEU A 146 -13.35 4.63 -21.98
CA LEU A 146 -13.64 5.60 -20.93
C LEU A 146 -12.54 6.68 -20.91
N THR A 147 -12.91 7.95 -20.82
CA THR A 147 -11.96 9.07 -20.73
C THR A 147 -12.17 9.81 -19.41
N VAL A 148 -11.10 9.98 -18.65
CA VAL A 148 -11.06 10.68 -17.37
C VAL A 148 -9.98 11.76 -17.44
N LEU A 149 -10.22 12.90 -16.82
CA LEU A 149 -9.24 13.97 -16.67
C LEU A 149 -8.75 13.96 -15.23
N HIS A 150 -7.45 13.79 -15.04
CA HIS A 150 -6.83 13.78 -13.72
C HIS A 150 -5.91 14.98 -13.55
N HIS A 151 -6.11 15.78 -12.51
CA HIS A 151 -5.23 16.91 -12.21
C HIS A 151 -3.98 16.41 -11.44
N LEU A 152 -2.83 16.46 -12.09
CA LEU A 152 -1.54 16.06 -11.49
C LEU A 152 -1.15 17.02 -10.37
N LYS A 153 -1.14 16.53 -9.13
CA LYS A 153 -0.72 17.29 -7.95
C LYS A 153 0.76 17.03 -7.63
N LEU A 154 1.55 18.09 -7.51
CA LEU A 154 2.97 18.04 -7.10
C LEU A 154 3.17 18.52 -5.66
N HIS A 155 2.39 19.52 -5.25
CA HIS A 155 2.52 20.12 -3.93
C HIS A 155 1.46 19.61 -2.95
N PRO A 156 1.78 19.57 -1.63
CA PRO A 156 0.80 19.24 -0.61
C PRO A 156 -0.46 20.10 -0.77
N TRP A 157 -1.61 19.48 -0.55
CA TRP A 157 -2.86 20.21 -0.44
C TRP A 157 -2.70 21.27 0.64
N SER A 158 -2.94 22.54 0.30
CA SER A 158 -2.93 23.61 1.30
C SER A 158 -3.89 23.19 2.41
N GLY A 159 -3.37 23.01 3.63
CA GLY A 159 -4.21 22.77 4.79
C GLY A 159 -5.24 23.90 4.97
N PRO A 160 -6.29 23.71 5.78
CA PRO A 160 -7.18 24.80 6.14
C PRO A 160 -6.30 25.98 6.55
N ALA A 161 -6.54 27.12 5.89
CA ALA A 161 -5.73 28.33 5.98
C ALA A 161 -5.04 28.41 7.33
N SER A 162 -3.70 28.41 7.33
CA SER A 162 -2.95 28.94 8.46
C SER A 162 -3.68 30.21 8.88
N LEU A 163 -4.16 30.21 10.13
CA LEU A 163 -4.79 31.36 10.77
C LEU A 163 -4.10 32.65 10.28
N PRO A 164 -4.84 33.72 9.99
CA PRO A 164 -4.24 34.98 9.55
C PRO A 164 -3.07 35.30 10.48
N PRO A 165 -1.91 35.74 9.95
CA PRO A 165 -0.74 35.98 10.75
C PRO A 165 -1.15 36.91 11.89
N VAL A 166 -1.13 36.39 13.12
CA VAL A 166 -1.29 37.22 14.31
C VAL A 166 -0.21 38.29 14.16
N PRO A 167 -0.56 39.59 14.16
CA PRO A 167 0.43 40.65 13.96
C PRO A 167 1.53 40.45 15.00
N ALA A 168 2.77 40.41 14.51
CA ALA A 168 3.96 40.06 15.25
C ALA A 168 3.96 40.69 16.65
N ALA A 169 3.74 39.86 17.67
CA ALA A 169 4.19 40.18 19.02
C ALA A 169 5.71 40.03 19.02
N GLU A 170 6.40 41.04 19.54
CA GLU A 170 7.84 41.21 19.55
C GLU A 170 8.63 39.98 20.04
N PRO A 171 9.89 39.80 19.59
CA PRO A 171 10.65 38.57 19.84
C PRO A 171 11.08 38.46 21.31
N GLY A 172 10.45 37.53 22.04
CA GLY A 172 10.98 37.01 23.29
C GLY A 172 12.10 35.99 23.03
N PRO A 173 13.18 35.94 23.83
CA PRO A 173 14.28 35.04 23.58
C PRO A 173 13.90 33.61 24.00
N SER A 174 14.18 32.65 23.11
CA SER A 174 14.26 31.22 23.39
C SER A 174 12.92 30.51 23.68
N ALA A 175 12.16 30.25 22.62
CA ALA A 175 11.31 29.07 22.54
C ALA A 175 11.51 28.45 21.14
N GLU A 176 12.14 27.28 21.09
CA GLU A 176 12.18 26.46 19.88
C GLU A 176 10.75 26.23 19.40
N ALA A 177 10.48 26.60 18.15
CA ALA A 177 9.20 26.35 17.52
C ALA A 177 8.89 24.85 17.60
N PRO A 178 7.67 24.44 18.01
CA PRO A 178 7.28 23.05 17.86
C PRO A 178 7.41 22.69 16.38
N ALA A 179 8.25 21.70 16.08
CA ALA A 179 8.46 21.22 14.72
C ALA A 179 7.10 20.94 14.08
N ALA A 180 6.80 21.60 12.96
CA ALA A 180 5.61 21.31 12.18
C ALA A 180 5.54 19.80 11.93
N PRO A 181 4.34 19.17 12.03
CA PRO A 181 4.22 17.75 11.74
C PRO A 181 4.84 17.49 10.36
N ALA A 182 5.81 16.59 10.30
CA ALA A 182 6.56 16.29 9.09
C ALA A 182 5.55 15.92 7.99
N LEU A 183 5.40 16.80 7.00
CA LEU A 183 4.54 16.53 5.84
C LEU A 183 4.99 15.20 5.22
N PRO A 184 4.06 14.36 4.74
CA PRO A 184 4.45 13.11 4.11
C PRO A 184 5.37 13.43 2.92
N PRO A 185 6.46 12.67 2.73
CA PRO A 185 7.45 12.92 1.66
C PRO A 185 6.87 12.77 0.24
N VAL A 186 5.66 12.22 0.15
CA VAL A 186 4.94 11.93 -1.09
C VAL A 186 3.56 12.59 -1.06
N VAL A 187 3.25 13.31 -2.12
CA VAL A 187 1.92 13.88 -2.36
C VAL A 187 1.08 12.86 -3.10
N HIS A 188 -0.10 12.58 -2.57
CA HIS A 188 -1.06 11.64 -3.13
C HIS A 188 -2.28 12.40 -3.66
N SER A 189 -2.70 12.05 -4.87
CA SER A 189 -3.94 12.54 -5.50
C SER A 189 -4.62 11.35 -6.17
N TRP A 190 -5.47 10.64 -5.42
CA TRP A 190 -6.17 9.45 -5.88
C TRP A 190 -7.67 9.67 -5.85
N GLN A 191 -8.35 9.19 -6.89
CA GLN A 191 -9.80 9.19 -7.01
C GLN A 191 -10.28 7.74 -7.12
N TYR A 192 -11.26 7.42 -6.29
CA TYR A 192 -12.00 6.16 -6.39
C TYR A 192 -13.04 6.27 -7.48
N GLU A 193 -13.07 5.27 -8.36
CA GLU A 193 -14.00 5.18 -9.46
C GLU A 193 -14.57 3.76 -9.56
N GLU A 194 -15.80 3.66 -10.06
CA GLU A 194 -16.45 2.38 -10.38
C GLU A 194 -16.80 2.32 -11.85
N ILE A 195 -16.12 1.45 -12.60
CA ILE A 195 -16.48 1.22 -13.99
C ILE A 195 -17.70 0.30 -14.01
N VAL A 196 -18.85 0.86 -14.36
CA VAL A 196 -20.12 0.13 -14.49
C VAL A 196 -20.28 -0.36 -15.92
N PHE A 197 -20.53 -1.66 -16.07
CA PHE A 197 -20.89 -2.30 -17.33
C PHE A 197 -22.39 -2.63 -17.32
N PRO A 198 -23.25 -1.76 -17.89
CA PRO A 198 -24.68 -2.03 -18.01
C PRO A 198 -24.94 -3.04 -19.12
N GLU A 199 -25.71 -4.07 -18.80
CA GLU A 199 -26.08 -5.15 -19.72
C GLU A 199 -24.86 -5.70 -20.50
N PRO A 200 -23.86 -6.26 -19.79
CA PRO A 200 -22.62 -6.73 -20.41
C PRO A 200 -22.90 -7.86 -21.41
N LEU A 201 -22.00 -8.03 -22.38
CA LEU A 201 -22.01 -9.21 -23.24
C LEU A 201 -21.84 -10.48 -22.38
N GLU A 202 -22.55 -11.55 -22.73
CA GLU A 202 -22.57 -12.81 -21.97
C GLU A 202 -21.16 -13.38 -21.78
N SER A 203 -20.34 -13.38 -22.84
CA SER A 203 -18.93 -13.81 -22.76
C SER A 203 -18.09 -12.92 -21.84
N PHE A 204 -18.38 -11.62 -21.79
CA PHE A 204 -17.66 -10.71 -20.90
C PHE A 204 -18.14 -10.84 -19.46
N TYR A 205 -19.43 -11.05 -19.25
CA TYR A 205 -19.99 -11.33 -17.93
C TYR A 205 -19.36 -12.57 -17.31
N GLU A 206 -19.15 -13.65 -18.08
CA GLU A 206 -18.42 -14.84 -17.63
C GLU A 206 -16.97 -14.52 -17.23
N ILE A 207 -16.26 -13.70 -18.02
CA ILE A 207 -14.91 -13.23 -17.69
C ILE A 207 -14.92 -12.46 -16.36
N LEU A 208 -15.90 -11.57 -16.17
CA LEU A 208 -16.04 -10.79 -14.94
C LEU A 208 -16.33 -11.71 -13.74
N LEU A 209 -17.21 -12.71 -13.87
CA LEU A 209 -17.50 -13.66 -12.79
C LEU A 209 -16.28 -14.51 -12.41
N ALA A 210 -15.44 -14.88 -13.38
CA ALA A 210 -14.20 -15.61 -13.13
C ALA A 210 -13.13 -14.78 -12.39
N HIS A 211 -13.26 -13.44 -12.39
CA HIS A 211 -12.35 -12.49 -11.75
C HIS A 211 -13.13 -11.56 -10.80
N PRO A 212 -13.60 -12.06 -9.64
CA PRO A 212 -14.25 -11.21 -8.65
C PRO A 212 -13.25 -10.20 -8.08
N PRO A 213 -13.67 -8.96 -7.80
CA PRO A 213 -12.79 -7.98 -7.14
C PRO A 213 -12.45 -8.46 -5.72
N THR A 214 -11.27 -8.12 -5.22
CA THR A 214 -10.96 -8.36 -3.81
C THR A 214 -12.00 -7.65 -2.94
N PRO A 215 -12.68 -8.36 -2.01
CA PRO A 215 -13.67 -7.74 -1.15
C PRO A 215 -13.01 -6.71 -0.24
N TRP A 216 -13.72 -5.63 0.03
CA TRP A 216 -13.32 -4.69 1.07
C TRP A 216 -13.36 -5.39 2.43
N PRO A 217 -12.42 -5.08 3.34
CA PRO A 217 -12.53 -5.53 4.71
C PRO A 217 -13.88 -5.06 5.27
N ALA A 218 -14.67 -5.99 5.81
CA ALA A 218 -16.01 -5.72 6.32
C ALA A 218 -16.03 -4.70 7.48
N THR A 219 -14.86 -4.47 8.09
CA THR A 219 -14.68 -3.54 9.21
C THR A 219 -13.36 -2.78 9.03
N SER A 220 -13.34 -1.50 9.39
CA SER A 220 -12.12 -0.67 9.31
C SER A 220 -10.97 -1.20 10.17
N SER A 221 -11.25 -1.97 11.23
CA SER A 221 -10.23 -2.66 12.03
C SER A 221 -9.53 -3.78 11.27
N ALA A 222 -10.24 -4.48 10.37
CA ALA A 222 -9.66 -5.56 9.58
C ALA A 222 -8.67 -5.06 8.51
N SER A 223 -8.78 -3.80 8.07
CA SER A 223 -7.78 -3.15 7.20
C SER A 223 -6.40 -2.96 7.86
N PHE A 224 -6.33 -2.99 9.20
CA PHE A 224 -5.10 -2.86 9.98
C PHE A 224 -4.71 -4.14 10.72
N ALA A 225 -5.50 -5.22 10.57
CA ALA A 225 -5.34 -6.45 11.35
C ALA A 225 -4.21 -7.37 10.84
N GLU A 226 -3.58 -7.05 9.72
CA GLU A 226 -2.44 -7.80 9.16
C GLU A 226 -1.08 -7.19 9.53
N ALA A 227 -1.01 -6.45 10.64
CA ALA A 227 0.25 -6.13 11.31
C ALA A 227 0.49 -7.15 12.43
N ASP A 228 1.65 -7.78 12.39
CA ASP A 228 2.17 -8.80 13.30
C ASP A 228 1.89 -8.46 14.77
N ALA A 229 1.29 -9.41 15.49
CA ALA A 229 0.76 -9.22 16.84
C ALA A 229 1.87 -9.33 17.90
N SER A 230 2.81 -8.39 17.94
CA SER A 230 3.95 -8.47 18.89
C SER A 230 4.30 -7.21 19.68
N THR A 231 3.52 -6.12 19.65
CA THR A 231 3.76 -4.98 20.56
C THR A 231 2.49 -4.50 21.23
N GLY A 232 2.38 -4.81 22.53
CA GLY A 232 1.37 -4.23 23.41
C GLY A 232 1.72 -2.78 23.69
N GLU A 233 1.04 -1.86 23.00
CA GLU A 233 0.75 -0.50 23.45
C GLU A 233 -0.41 0.03 22.61
N THR A 234 -1.61 0.00 23.18
CA THR A 234 -2.86 0.39 22.51
C THR A 234 -2.93 1.91 22.36
N GLN A 235 -2.38 2.48 21.30
CA GLN A 235 -2.74 3.83 20.90
C GLN A 235 -4.15 3.80 20.29
N ALA A 236 -5.09 4.49 20.94
CA ALA A 236 -6.45 4.66 20.47
C ALA A 236 -6.45 5.42 19.13
N HIS A 237 -6.62 4.70 18.02
CA HIS A 237 -6.82 5.31 16.72
C HIS A 237 -8.22 5.91 16.63
N VAL A 238 -8.30 7.24 16.71
CA VAL A 238 -9.53 8.00 16.49
C VAL A 238 -9.91 7.90 15.01
N VAL A 239 -10.99 7.17 14.70
CA VAL A 239 -11.56 7.11 13.35
C VAL A 239 -12.36 8.40 13.12
N HIS A 240 -11.95 9.21 12.15
CA HIS A 240 -12.68 10.40 11.75
C HIS A 240 -13.86 10.01 10.83
N THR A 241 -15.07 10.45 11.18
CA THR A 241 -16.23 10.40 10.29
C THR A 241 -16.37 11.73 9.52
N PRO A 242 -17.06 11.75 8.36
CA PRO A 242 -17.27 12.98 7.59
C PRO A 242 -18.04 14.08 8.36
N THR A 243 -18.68 13.71 9.47
CA THR A 243 -19.54 14.57 10.28
C THR A 243 -18.82 15.23 11.46
N GLY A 244 -17.50 15.00 11.63
CA GLY A 244 -16.70 15.65 12.67
C GLY A 244 -17.03 15.23 14.11
N GLN A 245 -17.82 14.17 14.30
CA GLN A 245 -18.08 13.61 15.63
C GLN A 245 -17.02 12.57 15.98
N ILE A 246 -16.31 12.83 17.08
CA ILE A 246 -15.40 11.89 17.72
C ILE A 246 -16.26 10.87 18.46
N LEU A 247 -16.48 9.70 17.87
CA LEU A 247 -17.11 8.56 18.54
C LEU A 247 -16.00 7.73 19.20
N ASP A 248 -15.90 7.85 20.52
CA ASP A 248 -15.02 7.03 21.37
C ASP A 248 -15.60 5.62 21.64
N ALA A 249 -16.39 5.09 20.70
CA ALA A 249 -17.12 3.85 20.87
C ALA A 249 -16.94 2.95 19.65
N LEU A 250 -16.14 1.90 19.81
CA LEU A 250 -16.15 0.74 18.91
C LEU A 250 -17.59 0.20 18.84
N SER A 251 -18.09 -0.01 17.62
CA SER A 251 -19.38 -0.69 17.40
C SER A 251 -19.41 -2.02 18.15
N LEU A 252 -20.58 -2.45 18.63
CA LEU A 252 -20.74 -3.73 19.33
C LEU A 252 -20.33 -4.93 18.44
N GLU A 253 -20.44 -4.78 17.12
CA GLU A 253 -19.93 -5.75 16.15
C GLU A 253 -18.39 -5.74 16.08
N ALA A 254 -17.76 -4.57 16.11
CA ALA A 254 -16.30 -4.43 16.15
C ALA A 254 -15.72 -4.99 17.46
N GLN A 255 -16.41 -4.80 18.59
CA GLN A 255 -16.02 -5.39 19.88
C GLN A 255 -16.04 -6.92 19.84
N ARG A 256 -17.03 -7.53 19.17
CA ARG A 256 -17.11 -8.99 19.00
C ARG A 256 -16.00 -9.51 18.09
N ALA A 257 -15.78 -8.86 16.95
CA ALA A 257 -14.72 -9.25 16.01
C ALA A 257 -13.33 -9.16 16.66
N GLU A 258 -13.07 -8.13 17.48
CA GLU A 258 -11.81 -8.01 18.21
C GLU A 258 -11.67 -9.08 19.29
N ALA A 259 -12.76 -9.45 19.98
CA ALA A 259 -12.74 -10.56 20.94
C ALA A 259 -12.39 -11.90 20.27
N ASP A 260 -13.00 -12.20 19.11
CA ASP A 260 -12.71 -13.43 18.35
C ASP A 260 -11.25 -13.47 17.89
N ARG A 261 -10.71 -12.33 17.44
CA ARG A 261 -9.29 -12.20 17.05
C ARG A 261 -8.36 -12.46 18.23
N LEU A 262 -8.67 -11.90 19.41
CA LEU A 262 -7.87 -12.10 20.62
C LEU A 262 -7.90 -13.55 21.11
N ASP A 263 -9.04 -14.23 21.00
CA ASP A 263 -9.15 -15.65 21.35
C ASP A 263 -8.35 -16.54 20.38
N LEU A 264 -8.37 -16.23 19.08
CA LEU A 264 -7.54 -16.92 18.09
C LEU A 264 -6.05 -16.70 18.35
N ALA A 265 -5.61 -15.46 18.61
CA ALA A 265 -4.23 -15.15 18.95
C ALA A 265 -3.77 -15.87 20.23
N ARG A 266 -4.62 -15.91 21.26
CA ARG A 266 -4.36 -16.66 22.49
C ARG A 266 -4.19 -18.15 22.20
N SER A 267 -5.04 -18.73 21.37
CA SER A 267 -4.95 -20.15 21.01
C SER A 267 -3.64 -20.48 20.29
N HIS A 268 -3.20 -19.61 19.38
CA HIS A 268 -1.94 -19.78 18.64
C HIS A 268 -0.71 -19.65 19.55
N ALA A 269 -0.71 -18.67 20.48
CA ALA A 269 0.35 -18.50 21.46
C ALA A 269 0.49 -19.73 22.38
N VAL A 270 -0.63 -20.32 22.80
CA VAL A 270 -0.63 -21.55 23.60
C VAL A 270 -0.04 -22.72 22.80
N GLN A 271 -0.44 -22.88 21.54
CA GLN A 271 0.11 -23.93 20.67
C GLN A 271 1.61 -23.77 20.46
N GLN A 272 2.09 -22.54 20.27
CA GLN A 272 3.51 -22.25 20.14
C GLN A 272 4.28 -22.59 21.42
N LEU A 273 3.74 -22.22 22.60
CA LEU A 273 4.34 -22.59 23.88
C LEU A 273 4.40 -24.11 24.09
N GLU A 274 3.38 -24.85 23.67
CA GLU A 274 3.38 -26.32 23.74
C GLU A 274 4.42 -26.95 22.80
N ALA A 275 4.57 -26.39 21.60
CA ALA A 275 5.58 -26.82 20.63
C ALA A 275 6.99 -26.58 21.15
N ASP A 276 7.25 -25.39 21.71
CA ASP A 276 8.54 -25.03 22.29
C ASP A 276 8.86 -25.86 23.53
N ARG A 277 7.87 -26.10 24.40
CA ARG A 277 8.01 -27.02 25.53
C ARG A 277 8.43 -28.41 25.08
N SER A 278 7.78 -28.94 24.04
CA SER A 278 8.08 -30.27 23.50
C SER A 278 9.50 -30.33 22.93
N ARG A 279 9.91 -29.27 22.22
CA ARG A 279 11.28 -29.13 21.69
C ARG A 279 12.31 -29.08 22.81
N LEU A 280 12.04 -28.32 23.87
CA LEU A 280 12.96 -28.16 25.00
C LEU A 280 13.14 -29.47 25.77
N ILE A 281 12.06 -30.22 26.01
CA ILE A 281 12.12 -31.56 26.62
C ILE A 281 12.97 -32.51 25.75
N HIS A 282 12.82 -32.46 24.43
CA HIS A 282 13.61 -33.29 23.51
C HIS A 282 15.10 -32.93 23.57
N LEU A 283 15.43 -31.64 23.53
CA LEU A 283 16.81 -31.15 23.62
C LEU A 283 17.45 -31.48 24.97
N GLU A 284 16.73 -31.33 26.09
CA GLU A 284 17.22 -31.73 27.41
C GLU A 284 17.55 -33.22 27.47
N LYS A 285 16.72 -34.07 26.84
CA LYS A 285 16.98 -35.51 26.76
C LYS A 285 18.28 -35.78 25.98
N LEU A 286 18.46 -35.15 24.83
CA LEU A 286 19.70 -35.28 24.02
C LEU A 286 20.94 -34.80 24.79
N VAL A 287 20.85 -33.66 25.48
CA VAL A 287 21.95 -33.14 26.31
C VAL A 287 22.28 -34.10 27.44
N ARG A 288 21.26 -34.67 28.11
CA ARG A 288 21.45 -35.66 29.18
C ARG A 288 22.14 -36.92 28.66
N GLU A 289 21.71 -37.43 27.51
CA GLU A 289 22.35 -38.58 26.86
C GLU A 289 23.79 -38.28 26.43
N GLY A 290 24.05 -37.10 25.86
CA GLY A 290 25.39 -36.64 25.48
C GLY A 290 26.34 -36.54 26.67
N ARG A 291 25.89 -35.95 27.79
CA ARG A 291 26.65 -35.88 29.05
C ARG A 291 26.95 -37.28 29.61
N ALA A 292 25.98 -38.19 29.58
CA ALA A 292 26.18 -39.57 30.02
C ALA A 292 27.20 -40.32 29.14
N ARG A 293 27.23 -40.04 27.83
CA ARG A 293 28.24 -40.61 26.92
C ARG A 293 29.64 -40.06 27.19
N LEU A 294 29.77 -38.75 27.41
CA LEU A 294 31.04 -38.11 27.77
C LEU A 294 31.62 -38.69 29.08
N ALA A 295 30.81 -38.79 30.13
CA ALA A 295 31.25 -39.35 31.41
C ALA A 295 31.74 -40.82 31.30
N LYS A 296 31.17 -41.60 30.39
CA LYS A 296 31.64 -42.97 30.10
C LYS A 296 33.00 -43.00 29.39
N LEU A 297 33.29 -42.01 28.55
CA LEU A 297 34.59 -41.90 27.87
C LEU A 297 35.69 -41.45 28.82
N GLU A 298 35.36 -40.58 29.79
CA GLU A 298 36.31 -40.06 30.79
C GLU A 298 36.68 -41.09 31.88
N THR A 299 35.87 -42.14 32.07
CA THR A 299 36.08 -43.17 33.11
C THR A 299 36.85 -44.40 32.63
N VAL A 300 37.32 -44.43 31.38
CA VAL A 300 38.21 -45.48 30.87
C VAL A 300 39.67 -45.04 31.12
N PRO A 301 40.40 -45.63 32.09
CA PRO A 301 41.81 -45.30 32.27
C PRO A 301 42.66 -45.83 31.09
N PRO A 302 43.83 -45.24 30.85
CA PRO A 302 44.73 -45.61 29.76
C PRO A 302 45.28 -47.05 29.87
#